data_AF-Q46TU3-F1
#
_entry.id   AF-Q46TU3-F1
#
_cell.length_a   1.000
_cell.length_b   1.000
_cell.length_c   1.000
_cell.angle_alpha   90.00
_cell.angle_beta   90.00
_cell.angle_gamma   90.00
#
_symmetry.space_group_name_H-M   'P 1'
#
loop_
_entity.id
_entity.type
_entity.pdbx_description
1 polymer ?
#
loop_
_entity_poly.entity_id
_entity_poly.type
_entity_poly.pdbx_seq_one_letter_code
_entity_poly.pdbx_strand_id
1 'polypeptide(L)'
;MFLPALRSFMPFPCLPLDKRRASCLLAVLLLTTSTAGFAAPTLSGLASLLLGTVRGKPSGMAGVTRLTARDAERQLGLACAELARATPIALDSSTRLTGCATRPGKIVEFHLQVTGVEPKREDTKAFMVSARPILERGVCRNPDVPVLGKLGVTLDYRYAAGQEPLVVLHIPPGRCDTSGASSATSLYPSPEVR
;
A
#
# COMPACT_ATOMS: atom_id res chain seq x y z
N MET A 1 -39.87 -33.40 2.78
CA MET A 1 -39.40 -34.56 1.98
C MET A 1 -40.60 -35.05 1.17
N PHE A 2 -40.59 -35.28 -0.14
CA PHE A 2 -39.78 -34.89 -1.30
C PHE A 2 -40.61 -35.35 -2.51
N LEU A 3 -41.05 -34.46 -3.40
CA LEU A 3 -41.47 -34.69 -4.80
C LEU A 3 -41.83 -33.32 -5.38
N PRO A 4 -41.34 -32.96 -6.59
CA PRO A 4 -41.90 -33.49 -7.84
C PRO A 4 -40.82 -33.83 -8.90
N ALA A 5 -41.00 -34.89 -9.68
CA ALA A 5 -41.57 -34.93 -11.03
C ALA A 5 -40.59 -34.51 -12.16
N LEU A 6 -40.42 -35.46 -13.09
CA LEU A 6 -39.82 -35.31 -14.41
C LEU A 6 -40.41 -34.15 -15.20
N ARG A 7 -39.59 -33.53 -16.06
CA ARG A 7 -39.96 -33.27 -17.46
C ARG A 7 -38.72 -33.03 -18.33
N SER A 8 -38.42 -34.03 -19.15
CA SER A 8 -37.69 -33.93 -20.42
C SER A 8 -38.29 -32.84 -21.30
N PHE A 9 -37.48 -32.10 -22.05
CA PHE A 9 -37.77 -31.65 -23.42
C PHE A 9 -36.54 -30.93 -24.00
N MET A 10 -35.75 -31.64 -24.81
CA MET A 10 -35.04 -31.03 -25.94
C MET A 10 -35.91 -31.23 -27.18
N PRO A 11 -35.95 -30.27 -28.11
CA PRO A 11 -35.15 -30.51 -29.33
C PRO A 11 -34.52 -29.23 -29.91
N PHE A 12 -33.26 -29.35 -30.33
CA PHE A 12 -32.60 -28.43 -31.25
C PHE A 12 -33.12 -28.68 -32.68
N PRO A 13 -33.59 -27.66 -33.42
CA PRO A 13 -33.88 -27.83 -34.82
C PRO A 13 -32.57 -27.87 -35.64
N CYS A 14 -32.31 -29.02 -36.25
CA CYS A 14 -31.45 -29.13 -37.43
C CYS A 14 -32.19 -28.54 -38.63
N LEU A 15 -31.57 -27.58 -39.32
CA LEU A 15 -32.05 -27.10 -40.62
C LEU A 15 -31.25 -27.74 -41.76
N PRO A 16 -31.92 -28.16 -42.85
CA PRO A 16 -31.30 -28.88 -43.95
C PRO A 16 -30.53 -27.97 -44.92
N LEU A 17 -29.49 -28.58 -45.46
CA LEU A 17 -28.50 -28.10 -46.40
C LEU A 17 -29.10 -28.07 -47.82
N ASP A 18 -29.25 -26.90 -48.44
CA ASP A 18 -29.60 -26.78 -49.86
C ASP A 18 -28.42 -26.23 -50.68
N LYS A 19 -28.32 -26.76 -51.89
CA LYS A 19 -27.12 -26.93 -52.70
C LYS A 19 -27.17 -25.94 -53.86
N ARG A 20 -26.65 -24.72 -53.68
CA ARG A 20 -26.28 -23.87 -54.82
C ARG A 20 -24.96 -23.13 -54.61
N ARG A 21 -24.18 -23.21 -55.68
CA ARG A 21 -22.81 -22.76 -55.88
C ARG A 21 -22.66 -21.24 -55.73
N ALA A 22 -21.39 -20.87 -55.51
CA ALA A 22 -20.70 -19.67 -55.99
C ALA A 22 -20.49 -18.56 -54.96
N SER A 23 -19.21 -18.46 -54.56
CA SER A 23 -18.41 -17.28 -54.22
C SER A 23 -19.13 -15.97 -53.94
N CYS A 24 -18.88 -15.43 -52.75
CA CYS A 24 -18.14 -14.17 -52.64
C CYS A 24 -17.65 -13.95 -51.20
N LEU A 25 -16.32 -13.95 -51.05
CA LEU A 25 -15.51 -13.15 -50.12
C LEU A 25 -16.23 -12.65 -48.85
N LEU A 26 -16.12 -13.41 -47.75
CA LEU A 26 -16.25 -12.83 -46.41
C LEU A 26 -14.85 -12.68 -45.83
N ALA A 27 -14.36 -11.44 -45.86
CA ALA A 27 -13.19 -11.02 -45.13
C ALA A 27 -13.49 -11.13 -43.62
N VAL A 28 -12.94 -12.16 -42.98
CA VAL A 28 -12.91 -12.27 -41.53
C VAL A 28 -11.89 -11.25 -41.03
N LEU A 29 -12.37 -10.05 -40.68
CA LEU A 29 -11.58 -9.10 -39.89
C LEU A 29 -11.38 -9.70 -38.50
N LEU A 30 -10.21 -10.31 -38.30
CA LEU A 30 -9.65 -10.64 -37.01
C LEU A 30 -9.40 -9.33 -36.25
N LEU A 31 -10.37 -8.93 -35.42
CA LEU A 31 -10.14 -7.95 -34.36
C LEU A 31 -9.25 -8.60 -33.30
N THR A 32 -7.94 -8.56 -33.51
CA THR A 32 -6.96 -8.76 -32.44
C THR A 32 -7.04 -7.55 -31.52
N THR A 33 -7.85 -7.65 -30.47
CA THR A 33 -7.81 -6.71 -29.35
C THR A 33 -6.48 -6.89 -28.64
N SER A 34 -5.49 -6.10 -29.05
CA SER A 34 -4.26 -5.92 -28.30
C SER A 34 -4.64 -5.35 -26.93
N THR A 35 -4.73 -6.22 -25.92
CA THR A 35 -4.62 -5.80 -24.53
C THR A 35 -3.20 -5.29 -24.37
N ALA A 36 -3.01 -3.99 -24.60
CA ALA A 36 -1.83 -3.28 -24.17
C ALA A 36 -1.76 -3.46 -22.65
N GLY A 37 -1.00 -4.47 -22.21
CA GLY A 37 -0.64 -4.63 -20.83
C GLY A 37 0.10 -3.36 -20.43
N PHE A 38 -0.58 -2.47 -19.70
CA PHE A 38 0.09 -1.38 -19.01
C PHE A 38 1.05 -2.04 -18.02
N ALA A 39 2.30 -2.22 -18.45
CA ALA A 39 3.38 -2.60 -17.57
C ALA A 39 3.41 -1.54 -16.47
N ALA A 40 3.12 -1.94 -15.23
CA ALA A 40 3.19 -1.03 -14.10
C ALA A 40 4.59 -0.39 -14.09
N PRO A 41 4.69 0.94 -13.91
CA PRO A 41 5.98 1.62 -13.97
C PRO A 41 6.96 0.95 -13.02
N THR A 42 8.10 0.53 -13.55
CA THR A 42 9.18 -0.06 -12.75
C THR A 42 9.74 1.01 -11.83
N LEU A 43 9.48 0.87 -10.53
CA LEU A 43 10.00 1.78 -9.51
C LEU A 43 11.51 1.56 -9.33
N SER A 44 12.24 2.63 -9.06
CA SER A 44 13.61 2.55 -8.61
C SER A 44 13.70 1.78 -7.28
N GLY A 45 14.92 1.33 -6.93
CA GLY A 45 15.15 0.67 -5.64
C GLY A 45 14.71 1.52 -4.46
N LEU A 46 15.04 2.82 -4.46
CA LEU A 46 14.67 3.73 -3.38
C LEU A 46 13.16 3.98 -3.33
N ALA A 47 12.48 4.16 -4.46
CA ALA A 47 11.02 4.28 -4.49
C ALA A 47 10.34 2.99 -4.00
N SER A 48 10.86 1.82 -4.39
CA SER A 48 10.38 0.52 -3.90
C SER A 48 10.58 0.37 -2.40
N LEU A 49 11.69 0.89 -1.87
CA LEU A 49 11.97 0.90 -0.44
C LEU A 49 10.99 1.78 0.33
N LEU A 50 10.77 3.03 -0.12
CA LEU A 50 9.78 3.93 0.48
C LEU A 50 8.35 3.34 0.39
N LEU A 51 8.00 2.66 -0.70
CA LEU A 51 6.73 1.94 -0.79
C LEU A 51 6.68 0.75 0.19
N GLY A 52 7.80 0.08 0.42
CA GLY A 52 7.94 -0.99 1.40
C GLY A 52 7.60 -0.52 2.81
N THR A 53 8.12 0.64 3.23
CA THR A 53 7.83 1.21 4.57
C THR A 53 6.34 1.49 4.76
N VAL A 54 5.68 2.02 3.72
CA VAL A 54 4.24 2.27 3.72
C VAL A 54 3.43 0.98 3.75
N ARG A 55 3.87 -0.06 3.03
CA ARG A 55 3.19 -1.38 3.00
C ARG A 55 3.46 -2.24 4.23
N GLY A 56 4.41 -1.86 5.09
CA GLY A 56 4.88 -2.71 6.18
C GLY A 56 5.59 -3.98 5.70
N LYS A 57 6.05 -4.03 4.44
CA LYS A 57 6.76 -5.18 3.86
C LYS A 57 8.23 -4.85 3.65
N PRO A 58 9.15 -5.79 3.96
CA PRO A 58 10.57 -5.58 3.69
C PRO A 58 10.80 -5.46 2.18
N SER A 59 11.61 -4.48 1.79
CA SER A 59 11.99 -4.20 0.41
C SER A 59 13.42 -4.64 0.07
N GLY A 60 14.13 -5.22 1.04
CA GLY A 60 15.49 -5.74 0.86
C GLY A 60 16.57 -4.67 0.76
N MET A 61 16.36 -3.49 1.37
CA MET A 61 17.32 -2.36 1.38
C MET A 61 17.69 -1.82 -0.01
N ALA A 62 16.85 -2.04 -1.02
CA ALA A 62 17.11 -1.57 -2.37
C ALA A 62 17.27 -0.03 -2.40
N GLY A 63 18.40 0.46 -2.92
CA GLY A 63 18.62 1.90 -3.10
C GLY A 63 19.07 2.67 -1.85
N VAL A 64 19.29 2.01 -0.70
CA VAL A 64 19.81 2.66 0.53
C VAL A 64 21.14 3.39 0.30
N THR A 65 22.01 2.86 -0.56
CA THR A 65 23.31 3.46 -0.91
C THR A 65 23.19 4.85 -1.55
N ARG A 66 22.02 5.21 -2.09
CA ARG A 66 21.78 6.56 -2.62
C ARG A 66 21.55 7.60 -1.53
N LEU A 67 21.21 7.17 -0.32
CA LEU A 67 20.95 8.05 0.82
C LEU A 67 22.20 8.39 1.63
N THR A 68 23.31 7.67 1.39
CA THR A 68 24.64 7.99 1.94
C THR A 68 25.39 9.02 1.10
N ALA A 69 24.88 9.36 -0.10
CA ALA A 69 25.46 10.36 -0.97
C ALA A 69 25.12 11.79 -0.51
N ARG A 70 25.91 12.77 -0.96
CA ARG A 70 25.70 14.20 -0.64
C ARG A 70 24.35 14.73 -1.15
N ASP A 71 23.72 14.05 -2.11
CA ASP A 71 22.48 14.45 -2.76
C ASP A 71 21.25 13.64 -2.27
N ALA A 72 21.30 13.08 -1.06
CA ALA A 72 20.24 12.23 -0.50
C ALA A 72 18.83 12.84 -0.59
N GLU A 73 18.68 14.14 -0.32
CA GLU A 73 17.37 14.83 -0.43
C GLU A 73 16.83 14.83 -1.86
N ARG A 74 17.70 15.05 -2.84
CA ARG A 74 17.34 14.99 -4.26
C ARG A 74 16.91 13.57 -4.64
N GLN A 75 17.60 12.55 -4.15
CA GLN A 75 17.25 11.15 -4.40
C GLN A 75 15.89 10.79 -3.79
N LEU A 76 15.61 11.25 -2.57
CA LEU A 76 14.29 11.10 -1.94
C LEU A 76 13.21 11.80 -2.77
N GLY A 77 13.47 13.02 -3.26
CA GLY A 77 12.53 13.75 -4.11
C GLY A 77 12.19 13.00 -5.41
N LEU A 78 13.20 12.44 -6.08
CA LEU A 78 13.01 11.62 -7.28
C LEU A 78 12.20 10.36 -6.97
N ALA A 79 12.50 9.68 -5.86
CA ALA A 79 11.76 8.50 -5.43
C ALA A 79 10.29 8.82 -5.09
N CYS A 80 10.03 9.93 -4.41
CA CYS A 80 8.65 10.38 -4.18
C CYS A 80 7.93 10.76 -5.48
N ALA A 81 8.62 11.37 -6.45
CA ALA A 81 8.03 11.67 -7.75
C ALA A 81 7.66 10.39 -8.52
N GLU A 82 8.46 9.33 -8.42
CA GLU A 82 8.11 8.01 -8.94
C GLU A 82 6.86 7.44 -8.27
N LEU A 83 6.78 7.51 -6.94
CA LEU A 83 5.59 7.05 -6.21
C LEU A 83 4.35 7.87 -6.57
N ALA A 84 4.46 9.20 -6.66
CA ALA A 84 3.35 10.07 -7.04
C ALA A 84 2.81 9.79 -8.46
N ARG A 85 3.65 9.27 -9.37
CA ARG A 85 3.20 8.81 -10.70
C ARG A 85 2.51 7.45 -10.66
N ALA A 86 2.80 6.64 -9.65
CA ALA A 86 2.22 5.32 -9.46
C ALA A 86 0.97 5.33 -8.56
N THR A 87 0.68 6.43 -7.87
CA THR A 87 -0.52 6.57 -7.03
C THR A 87 -1.78 6.80 -7.86
N PRO A 88 -2.96 6.31 -7.41
CA PRO A 88 -3.21 5.67 -6.12
C PRO A 88 -2.78 4.20 -6.04
N ILE A 89 -2.06 3.83 -4.97
CA ILE A 89 -1.61 2.44 -4.71
C ILE A 89 -2.42 1.86 -3.55
N ALA A 90 -3.12 0.75 -3.76
CA ALA A 90 -3.77 0.02 -2.67
C ALA A 90 -2.72 -0.62 -1.74
N LEU A 91 -2.87 -0.39 -0.43
CA LEU A 91 -2.02 -0.98 0.60
C LEU A 91 -2.72 -2.16 1.26
N ASP A 92 -4.02 -1.98 1.55
CA ASP A 92 -4.93 -2.97 2.07
C ASP A 92 -6.36 -2.69 1.55
N SER A 93 -7.38 -3.36 2.10
CA SER A 93 -8.78 -3.20 1.69
C SER A 93 -9.37 -1.82 1.99
N SER A 94 -8.79 -1.09 2.94
CA SER A 94 -9.28 0.18 3.49
C SER A 94 -8.33 1.37 3.29
N THR A 95 -7.07 1.12 2.96
CA THR A 95 -6.01 2.14 2.92
C THR A 95 -5.33 2.18 1.56
N ARG A 96 -5.16 3.39 1.02
CA ARG A 96 -4.47 3.65 -0.24
C ARG A 96 -3.42 4.73 -0.05
N LEU A 97 -2.23 4.54 -0.61
CA LEU A 97 -1.26 5.63 -0.79
C LEU A 97 -1.74 6.49 -1.96
N THR A 98 -1.92 7.79 -1.74
CA THR A 98 -2.39 8.75 -2.74
C THR A 98 -1.32 9.76 -3.15
N GLY A 99 -0.24 9.90 -2.39
CA GLY A 99 0.87 10.77 -2.75
C GLY A 99 2.11 10.56 -1.88
N CYS A 100 3.23 11.11 -2.36
CA CYS A 100 4.51 11.18 -1.67
C CYS A 100 5.13 12.56 -1.94
N ALA A 101 5.63 13.21 -0.90
CA ALA A 101 6.35 14.46 -1.00
C ALA A 101 7.61 14.44 -0.13
N THR A 102 8.55 15.33 -0.42
CA THR A 102 9.74 15.52 0.40
C THR A 102 9.83 16.95 0.87
N ARG A 103 10.25 17.15 2.12
CA ARG A 103 10.58 18.47 2.69
C ARG A 103 12.08 18.56 3.02
N PRO A 104 12.65 19.77 3.11
CA PRO A 104 14.03 19.97 3.55
C PRO A 104 14.30 19.26 4.88
N GLY A 105 15.52 18.72 5.06
CA GLY A 105 15.91 17.93 6.23
C GLY A 105 15.62 16.43 6.09
N LYS A 106 15.64 15.88 4.86
CA LYS A 106 15.32 14.48 4.55
C LYS A 106 13.99 13.99 5.14
N ILE A 107 12.95 14.81 5.06
CA ILE A 107 11.62 14.43 5.54
C ILE A 107 10.80 13.90 4.36
N VAL A 108 10.28 12.69 4.48
CA VAL A 108 9.39 12.08 3.48
C VAL A 108 7.97 12.06 4.04
N GLU A 109 7.04 12.63 3.30
CA GLU A 109 5.62 12.69 3.65
C GLU A 109 4.82 11.75 2.74
N PHE A 110 4.14 10.79 3.35
CA PHE A 110 3.21 9.89 2.66
C PHE A 110 1.78 10.35 2.91
N HIS A 111 0.99 10.44 1.84
CA HIS A 111 -0.43 10.75 1.93
C HIS A 111 -1.23 9.47 1.80
N LEU A 112 -1.98 9.12 2.86
CA LEU A 112 -2.77 7.91 2.94
C LEU A 112 -4.25 8.24 3.04
N GLN A 113 -5.04 7.63 2.15
CA GLN A 113 -6.49 7.72 2.16
C GLN A 113 -7.07 6.47 2.82
N VAL A 114 -7.87 6.67 3.86
CA VAL A 114 -8.65 5.65 4.54
C VAL A 114 -10.11 5.75 4.07
N THR A 115 -10.72 4.61 3.76
CA THR A 115 -12.13 4.49 3.37
C THR A 115 -12.93 3.73 4.42
N GLY A 116 -14.25 3.96 4.47
CA GLY A 116 -15.15 3.25 5.39
C GLY A 116 -15.17 3.81 6.81
N VAL A 117 -14.67 5.04 7.00
CA VAL A 117 -14.71 5.78 8.26
C VAL A 117 -15.39 7.13 8.05
N GLU A 118 -16.14 7.60 9.06
CA GLU A 118 -16.73 8.93 9.07
C GLU A 118 -15.85 9.88 9.89
N PRO A 119 -15.02 10.72 9.25
CA PRO A 119 -13.98 11.50 9.95
C PRO A 119 -14.53 12.50 10.97
N LYS A 120 -15.78 12.94 10.81
CA LYS A 120 -16.36 13.98 11.68
C LYS A 120 -16.98 13.42 12.96
N ARG A 121 -17.19 12.11 13.07
CA ARG A 121 -17.74 11.51 14.29
C ARG A 121 -16.71 11.55 15.43
N GLU A 122 -17.17 11.90 16.62
CA GLU A 122 -16.30 12.04 17.79
C GLU A 122 -15.61 10.73 18.18
N ASP A 123 -16.33 9.61 18.07
CA ASP A 123 -15.78 8.28 18.33
C ASP A 123 -14.62 7.94 17.40
N THR A 124 -14.69 8.36 16.13
CA THR A 124 -13.61 8.17 15.15
C THR A 124 -12.39 8.99 15.54
N LYS A 125 -12.56 10.24 15.97
CA LYS A 125 -11.45 11.07 16.46
C LYS A 125 -10.80 10.48 17.71
N ALA A 126 -11.60 10.07 18.69
CA ALA A 126 -11.12 9.43 19.91
C ALA A 126 -10.38 8.10 19.60
N PHE A 127 -10.93 7.30 18.68
CA PHE A 127 -10.30 6.09 18.20
C PHE A 127 -8.95 6.40 17.55
N MET A 128 -8.84 7.39 16.65
CA MET A 128 -7.58 7.73 15.99
C MET A 128 -6.49 8.18 16.98
N VAL A 129 -6.85 8.87 18.06
CA VAL A 129 -5.93 9.21 19.15
C VAL A 129 -5.38 7.95 19.82
N SER A 130 -6.25 7.00 20.17
CA SER A 130 -5.84 5.73 20.79
C SER A 130 -5.13 4.76 19.81
N ALA A 131 -5.42 4.86 18.52
CA ALA A 131 -4.84 4.02 17.47
C ALA A 131 -3.42 4.46 17.09
N ARG A 132 -3.06 5.73 17.28
CA ARG A 132 -1.72 6.28 16.99
C ARG A 132 -0.56 5.38 17.45
N PRO A 133 -0.46 4.95 18.72
CA PRO A 133 0.62 4.07 19.17
C PRO A 133 0.59 2.67 18.52
N ILE A 134 -0.59 2.18 18.13
CA ILE A 134 -0.72 0.90 17.41
C ILE A 134 -0.17 1.04 16.00
N LEU A 135 -0.54 2.11 15.29
CA LEU A 135 -0.05 2.40 13.95
C LEU A 135 1.46 2.64 13.94
N GLU A 136 1.97 3.39 14.92
CA GLU A 136 3.41 3.62 15.09
C GLU A 136 4.18 2.30 15.28
N ARG A 137 3.69 1.41 16.15
CA ARG A 137 4.27 0.07 16.30
C ARG A 137 4.20 -0.73 15.00
N GLY A 138 3.13 -0.60 14.23
CA GLY A 138 2.99 -1.21 12.90
C GLY A 138 4.07 -0.72 11.93
N VAL A 139 4.32 0.58 11.88
CA VAL A 139 5.38 1.18 11.07
C VAL A 139 6.76 0.68 11.53
N CYS A 140 7.02 0.71 12.84
CA CYS A 140 8.32 0.28 13.39
C CYS A 140 8.59 -1.22 13.26
N ARG A 141 7.59 -2.07 12.95
CA ARG A 141 7.82 -3.48 12.61
C ARG A 141 8.48 -3.68 11.25
N ASN A 142 8.46 -2.67 10.37
CA ASN A 142 9.15 -2.76 9.10
C ASN A 142 10.67 -2.58 9.32
N PRO A 143 11.52 -3.54 8.87
CA PRO A 143 12.95 -3.48 9.08
C PRO A 143 13.67 -2.35 8.31
N ASP A 144 13.05 -1.79 7.27
CA ASP A 144 13.62 -0.70 6.48
C ASP A 144 13.49 0.66 7.21
N VAL A 145 12.51 0.82 8.11
CA VAL A 145 12.27 2.07 8.85
C VAL A 145 13.45 2.46 9.76
N PRO A 146 13.98 1.59 10.64
CA PRO A 146 15.16 1.95 11.44
C PRO A 146 16.40 2.19 10.58
N VAL A 147 16.54 1.51 9.43
CA VAL A 147 17.65 1.76 8.49
C VAL A 147 17.57 3.17 7.90
N LEU A 148 16.39 3.60 7.46
CA LEU A 148 16.16 4.97 7.01
C LEU A 148 16.41 5.99 8.13
N GLY A 149 15.98 5.68 9.35
CA GLY A 149 16.23 6.51 10.53
C GLY A 149 17.73 6.73 10.78
N LYS A 150 18.55 5.69 10.69
CA LYS A 150 20.03 5.78 10.81
C LYS A 150 20.67 6.66 9.74
N LEU A 151 20.02 6.85 8.60
CA LEU A 151 20.47 7.72 7.50
C LEU A 151 19.99 9.18 7.66
N GLY A 152 19.31 9.46 8.77
CA GLY A 152 18.74 10.76 9.11
C GLY A 152 17.43 11.07 8.39
N VAL A 153 16.73 10.05 7.88
CA VAL A 153 15.43 10.24 7.21
C VAL A 153 14.32 10.27 8.26
N THR A 154 13.45 11.28 8.16
CA THR A 154 12.21 11.37 8.93
C THR A 154 11.04 10.91 8.06
N LEU A 155 10.12 10.13 8.61
CA LEU A 155 8.94 9.65 7.89
C LEU A 155 7.66 10.20 8.52
N ASP A 156 6.88 10.94 7.73
CA ASP A 156 5.57 11.47 8.11
C ASP A 156 4.47 10.70 7.37
N TYR A 157 3.57 10.05 8.10
CA TYR A 157 2.41 9.34 7.54
C TYR A 157 1.15 10.14 7.81
N ARG A 158 0.57 10.74 6.77
CA ARG A 158 -0.63 11.59 6.86
C ARG A 158 -1.85 10.79 6.43
N TYR A 159 -2.67 10.38 7.39
CA TYR A 159 -3.92 9.65 7.13
C TYR A 159 -5.08 10.64 7.03
N ALA A 160 -5.93 10.47 6.02
CA ALA A 160 -7.13 11.26 5.80
C ALA A 160 -8.31 10.37 5.39
N ALA A 161 -9.54 10.85 5.63
CA ALA A 161 -10.77 10.28 5.08
C ALA A 161 -11.55 11.39 4.35
N GLY A 162 -11.77 11.22 3.05
CA GLY A 162 -12.09 12.34 2.17
C GLY A 162 -11.02 13.42 2.27
N GLN A 163 -11.45 14.66 2.50
CA GLN A 163 -10.58 15.84 2.70
C GLN A 163 -10.20 16.05 4.17
N GLU A 164 -10.74 15.25 5.09
CA GLU A 164 -10.56 15.46 6.53
C GLU A 164 -9.32 14.71 7.04
N PRO A 165 -8.36 15.38 7.70
CA PRO A 165 -7.22 14.72 8.30
C PRO A 165 -7.64 13.90 9.51
N LEU A 166 -7.15 12.67 9.60
CA LEU A 166 -7.41 11.75 10.72
C LEU A 166 -6.26 11.76 11.73
N VAL A 167 -5.05 11.46 11.26
CA VAL A 167 -3.85 11.39 12.10
C VAL A 167 -2.60 11.63 11.26
N VAL A 168 -1.60 12.29 11.85
CA VAL A 168 -0.25 12.39 11.29
C VAL A 168 0.71 11.67 12.21
N LEU A 169 1.34 10.60 11.74
CA LEU A 169 2.39 9.88 12.47
C LEU A 169 3.74 10.45 12.06
N HIS A 170 4.44 11.07 13.01
CA HIS A 170 5.77 11.61 12.81
C HIS A 170 6.80 10.62 13.38
N ILE A 171 7.61 10.02 12.51
CA ILE A 171 8.64 9.05 12.88
C ILE A 171 10.01 9.69 12.66
N PRO A 172 10.60 10.33 13.68
CA PRO A 172 11.93 10.90 13.58
C PRO A 172 13.01 9.80 13.56
N PRO A 173 14.25 10.14 13.13
CA PRO A 173 15.40 9.27 13.26
C PRO A 173 15.53 8.67 14.67
N GLY A 174 15.79 7.37 14.74
CA GLY A 174 15.97 6.64 16.01
C GLY A 174 14.69 6.26 16.76
N ARG A 175 13.50 6.72 16.33
CA ARG A 175 12.24 6.43 17.02
C ARG A 175 11.94 4.94 17.15
N CYS A 176 12.27 4.15 16.13
CA CYS A 176 12.00 2.72 16.10
C CYS A 176 13.13 1.86 16.69
N ASP A 177 14.28 2.44 17.08
CA ASP A 177 15.43 1.69 17.58
C ASP A 177 15.20 1.08 18.98
N THR A 178 14.31 1.68 19.78
CA THR A 178 14.00 1.26 21.15
C THR A 178 12.85 0.26 21.26
N SER A 179 12.21 -0.10 20.15
CA SER A 179 11.06 -1.03 20.14
C SER A 179 11.43 -2.49 20.46
N GLY A 180 12.73 -2.80 20.58
CA GLY A 180 13.26 -4.04 21.18
C GLY A 180 13.53 -3.99 22.69
N ALA A 181 13.32 -2.84 23.35
CA ALA A 181 13.68 -2.62 24.77
C ALA A 181 12.49 -2.21 25.65
N SER A 182 11.27 -2.62 25.30
CA SER A 182 10.06 -2.37 26.13
C SER A 182 9.37 -3.69 26.50
N SER A 183 10.12 -4.59 27.13
CA SER A 183 9.61 -5.80 27.80
C SER A 183 10.60 -6.26 28.89
N ALA A 184 10.92 -5.39 29.83
CA ALA A 184 11.56 -5.78 31.08
C ALA A 184 11.30 -4.72 32.16
N THR A 185 10.01 -4.42 32.41
CA THR A 185 9.64 -3.94 33.74
C THR A 185 9.83 -5.14 34.66
N SER A 186 11.00 -5.18 35.31
CA SER A 186 11.28 -6.01 36.47
C SER A 186 10.19 -5.75 37.50
N LEU A 187 9.23 -6.66 37.56
CA LEU A 187 8.15 -6.69 38.54
C LEU A 187 8.43 -7.88 39.47
N TYR A 188 9.52 -7.78 40.22
CA TYR A 188 9.71 -8.52 41.46
C TYR A 188 10.24 -7.55 42.51
N PRO A 189 9.42 -7.12 43.48
CA PRO A 189 9.95 -6.55 44.70
C PRO A 189 10.64 -7.66 45.50
N SER A 190 11.88 -7.42 45.91
CA SER A 190 12.53 -8.23 46.95
C SER A 190 11.66 -8.22 48.21
N PRO A 191 11.37 -9.38 48.82
CA PRO A 191 10.87 -9.38 50.18
C PRO A 191 12.05 -9.04 51.11
N GLU A 192 11.94 -7.93 51.83
CA GLU A 192 12.68 -7.73 53.08
C GLU A 192 12.37 -8.91 54.00
N VAL A 193 13.42 -9.62 54.43
CA VAL A 193 13.37 -10.51 55.58
C VAL A 193 14.39 -9.98 56.58
N ARG A 194 13.86 -9.72 57.78
CA ARG A 194 14.48 -9.17 59.00
C ARG A 194 15.92 -9.57 59.27
#